data_AF-A4JQY6-F1
#
_entry.id   AF-A4JQY6-F1
#
_cell.length_a   1.000
_cell.length_b   1.000
_cell.length_c   1.000
_cell.angle_alpha   90.00
_cell.angle_beta   90.00
_cell.angle_gamma   90.00
#
_symmetry.space_group_name_H-M   'P 1'
#
loop_
_entity.id
_entity.type
_entity.pdbx_description
1 polymer ?
#
loop_
_entity_poly.entity_id
_entity_poly.type
_entity_poly.pdbx_seq_one_letter_code
_entity_poly.pdbx_strand_id
1 'polypeptide(L)'
;MNTAVITALASYVPRTVAVHREPGIEPTLGAPMRSGWHAWVASWQADYVRYSTKKAASAGSAAIGAAPDEFRCVPVEGDTDLSGLAAKVAQTICAARPANAAPIDIAMFCHSSLNEHMSTTTAGRLRTVVGTPCFPSSVSQQQGASTFTALQLADNLLIAEPEIHTILIVAAEKWCPPFSRWTDQGIVQGDAAGAILVERAGPASYGMLVIDACASRLDRFRTHTPLSSQDIPTDWVPALRLTIDAMLLRHALQPNDLGTVVGAGIDPQLEEAVCRHLSRRVVEFPERCRAHLGAAEPIVQLADALESHDLPVRERILTWGIGLGGFVGCTLFESYGRPLLYRNPP
;
A
#
# COMPACT_ATOMS: atom_id res chain seq x y z
N MET A 1 2.82 -24.82 16.78
CA MET A 1 3.21 -23.39 16.89
C MET A 1 2.15 -22.60 16.15
N ASN A 2 1.61 -21.53 16.73
CA ASN A 2 0.53 -20.74 16.12
C ASN A 2 1.07 -19.55 15.30
N THR A 3 2.30 -19.68 14.82
CA THR A 3 3.02 -18.58 14.18
C THR A 3 2.61 -18.42 12.73
N ALA A 4 2.42 -17.19 12.28
CA ALA A 4 2.14 -16.88 10.89
C ALA A 4 3.39 -17.04 10.00
N VAL A 5 3.24 -17.69 8.84
CA VAL A 5 4.28 -17.81 7.81
C VAL A 5 3.71 -17.32 6.49
N ILE A 6 4.44 -16.42 5.83
CA ILE A 6 4.17 -16.04 4.46
C ILE A 6 4.76 -17.11 3.53
N THR A 7 3.90 -17.81 2.80
CA THR A 7 4.29 -18.91 1.91
C THR A 7 4.22 -18.54 0.44
N ALA A 8 3.45 -17.51 0.08
CA ALA A 8 3.42 -16.97 -1.28
C ALA A 8 3.13 -15.47 -1.31
N LEU A 9 3.66 -14.80 -2.32
CA LEU A 9 3.32 -13.43 -2.69
C LEU A 9 2.99 -13.35 -4.18
N ALA A 10 2.05 -12.49 -4.52
CA ALA A 10 1.82 -12.07 -5.89
C ALA A 10 1.88 -10.55 -6.00
N SER A 11 2.41 -10.02 -7.10
CA SER A 11 2.39 -8.58 -7.37
C SER A 11 2.06 -8.29 -8.83
N TYR A 12 1.46 -7.13 -9.04
CA TYR A 12 1.12 -6.57 -10.33
C TYR A 12 1.31 -5.06 -10.29
N VAL A 13 2.18 -4.56 -11.16
CA VAL A 13 2.40 -3.14 -11.40
C VAL A 13 2.21 -2.91 -12.90
N PRO A 14 1.23 -2.09 -13.33
CA PRO A 14 0.97 -1.83 -14.74
C PRO A 14 2.09 -0.99 -15.38
N ARG A 15 1.99 -0.78 -16.69
CA ARG A 15 2.95 0.05 -17.42
C ARG A 15 2.94 1.49 -16.90
N THR A 16 4.11 2.10 -16.95
CA THR A 16 4.27 3.50 -16.58
C THR A 16 3.89 4.42 -17.74
N VAL A 17 3.15 5.49 -17.43
CA VAL A 17 2.78 6.54 -18.36
C VAL A 17 3.20 7.90 -17.79
N ALA A 18 3.45 8.88 -18.66
CA ALA A 18 3.70 10.24 -18.21
C ALA A 18 2.38 10.88 -17.72
N VAL A 19 2.36 11.30 -16.46
CA VAL A 19 1.24 12.02 -15.85
C VAL A 19 1.70 13.45 -15.59
N HIS A 20 0.95 14.40 -16.13
CA HIS A 20 1.16 15.82 -15.87
C HIS A 20 0.50 16.21 -14.55
N ARG A 21 1.10 17.16 -13.85
CA ARG A 21 0.41 17.88 -12.79
C ARG A 21 -0.57 18.85 -13.45
N GLU A 22 -1.84 18.46 -13.53
CA GLU A 22 -2.88 19.41 -13.92
C GLU A 22 -2.90 20.55 -12.88
N PRO A 23 -3.05 21.82 -13.32
CA PRO A 23 -3.37 22.90 -12.40
C PRO A 23 -4.63 22.45 -11.67
N GLY A 24 -4.53 22.25 -10.35
CA GLY A 24 -5.64 21.73 -9.56
C GLY A 24 -6.91 22.54 -9.81
N ILE A 25 -8.06 21.93 -9.52
CA ILE A 25 -9.27 22.73 -9.29
C ILE A 25 -8.91 23.67 -8.14
N GLU A 26 -8.53 24.91 -8.45
CA GLU A 26 -8.32 25.93 -7.43
C GLU A 26 -9.62 25.96 -6.62
N PRO A 27 -9.59 25.66 -5.31
CA PRO A 27 -10.74 25.96 -4.50
C PRO A 27 -10.88 27.47 -4.61
N THR A 28 -11.97 27.95 -5.21
CA THR A 28 -12.35 29.36 -5.15
C THR A 28 -12.47 29.75 -3.67
N LEU A 29 -11.34 30.14 -3.08
CA LEU A 29 -11.16 30.64 -1.73
C LEU A 29 -11.84 32.01 -1.67
N GLY A 30 -13.16 31.98 -1.60
CA GLY A 30 -13.98 33.18 -1.59
C GLY A 30 -15.47 32.91 -1.33
N ALA A 31 -15.95 31.69 -1.57
CA ALA A 31 -17.31 31.32 -1.19
C ALA A 31 -17.31 30.75 0.24
N PRO A 32 -18.14 31.27 1.17
CA PRO A 32 -18.26 30.68 2.50
C PRO A 32 -18.62 29.19 2.36
N MET A 33 -17.89 28.31 3.06
CA MET A 33 -18.19 26.88 3.12
C MET A 33 -19.64 26.72 3.58
N ARG A 34 -20.52 26.39 2.64
CA ARG A 34 -21.88 25.97 2.96
C ARG A 34 -21.75 24.59 3.60
N SER A 35 -22.29 24.42 4.80
CA SER A 35 -22.28 23.14 5.51
C SER A 35 -23.54 22.33 5.19
N GLY A 36 -23.44 21.01 5.31
CA GLY A 36 -24.57 20.09 5.14
C GLY A 36 -24.60 19.34 3.80
N TRP A 37 -25.44 18.31 3.74
CA TRP A 37 -25.55 17.36 2.61
C TRP A 37 -25.76 18.05 1.25
N HIS A 38 -26.57 19.11 1.20
CA HIS A 38 -26.82 19.86 -0.03
C HIS A 38 -25.60 20.61 -0.56
N ALA A 39 -24.72 21.09 0.32
CA ALA A 39 -23.50 21.78 -0.10
C ALA A 39 -22.46 20.80 -0.65
N TRP A 40 -22.38 19.60 -0.06
CA TRP A 40 -21.56 18.50 -0.56
C TRP A 40 -22.05 17.99 -1.93
N VAL A 41 -23.36 17.80 -2.11
CA VAL A 41 -23.94 17.44 -3.41
C VAL A 41 -23.72 18.53 -4.47
N ALA A 42 -23.85 19.81 -4.10
CA ALA A 42 -23.63 20.92 -5.02
C ALA A 42 -22.17 21.07 -5.45
N SER A 43 -21.19 20.77 -4.59
CA SER A 43 -19.78 20.77 -4.98
C SER A 43 -19.47 19.70 -6.02
N TRP A 44 -20.09 18.51 -5.88
CA TRP A 44 -19.98 17.44 -6.88
C TRP A 44 -20.69 17.77 -8.21
N GLN A 45 -21.80 18.51 -8.17
CA GLN A 45 -22.54 18.89 -9.39
C GLN A 45 -21.78 19.90 -10.27
N ALA A 46 -21.01 20.81 -9.67
CA ALA A 46 -20.21 21.78 -10.41
C ALA A 46 -19.16 21.10 -11.31
N ASP A 47 -18.62 19.97 -10.85
CA ASP A 47 -17.57 19.22 -11.53
C ASP A 47 -18.10 18.32 -12.66
N TYR A 48 -19.36 17.85 -12.55
CA TYR A 48 -20.00 17.01 -13.57
C TYR A 48 -20.46 17.79 -14.81
N VAL A 49 -20.75 19.09 -14.68
CA VAL A 49 -21.31 19.90 -15.79
C VAL A 49 -20.25 20.33 -16.82
N ARG A 50 -18.96 20.16 -16.56
CA ARG A 50 -17.88 20.68 -17.43
C ARG A 50 -17.16 19.69 -18.35
N TYR A 51 -17.58 18.42 -18.42
CA TYR A 51 -17.11 17.53 -19.49
C TYR A 51 -18.03 17.57 -20.72
N SER A 52 -18.16 18.76 -21.31
CA SER A 52 -18.61 18.93 -22.70
C SER A 52 -17.40 19.34 -23.53
N THR A 53 -16.93 18.42 -24.38
CA THR A 53 -15.87 18.62 -25.37
C THR A 53 -16.08 19.90 -26.18
N LYS A 54 -15.35 20.96 -25.84
CA LYS A 54 -15.13 22.10 -26.74
C LYS A 54 -13.67 22.53 -26.70
N LYS A 55 -12.96 22.18 -27.79
CA LYS A 55 -11.82 22.94 -28.31
C LYS A 55 -12.21 24.42 -28.35
N ALA A 56 -11.46 25.27 -27.65
CA ALA A 56 -11.48 26.71 -27.90
C ALA A 56 -10.08 27.26 -27.69
N ALA A 57 -9.46 27.62 -28.82
CA ALA A 57 -8.36 28.55 -28.86
C ALA A 57 -8.89 29.96 -28.56
N SER A 58 -8.24 30.70 -27.66
CA SER A 58 -8.17 32.16 -27.76
C SER A 58 -7.05 32.74 -26.88
N ALA A 59 -6.13 33.39 -27.59
CA ALA A 59 -5.16 34.42 -27.23
C ALA A 59 -5.33 35.20 -25.91
N GLY A 60 -4.24 35.20 -25.11
CA GLY A 60 -3.47 36.40 -24.77
C GLY A 60 -3.88 37.25 -23.56
N SER A 61 -3.13 37.16 -22.45
CA SER A 61 -2.16 38.20 -22.05
C SER A 61 -1.59 37.97 -20.62
N ALA A 62 -0.26 38.06 -20.54
CA ALA A 62 0.61 38.44 -19.43
C ALA A 62 0.73 37.56 -18.16
N ALA A 63 1.87 36.84 -18.15
CA ALA A 63 2.77 36.64 -17.00
C ALA A 63 2.21 35.94 -15.75
N ILE A 64 1.90 34.65 -15.89
CA ILE A 64 2.07 33.69 -14.80
C ILE A 64 3.37 32.95 -15.12
N GLY A 65 4.36 33.05 -14.24
CA GLY A 65 5.61 32.31 -14.38
C GLY A 65 5.27 30.85 -14.61
N ALA A 66 5.65 30.32 -15.78
CA ALA A 66 5.50 28.92 -16.10
C ALA A 66 6.34 28.14 -15.08
N ALA A 67 5.68 27.63 -14.02
CA ALA A 67 6.23 26.52 -13.28
C ALA A 67 6.53 25.44 -14.32
N PRO A 68 7.73 24.84 -14.32
CA PRO A 68 8.04 23.79 -15.29
C PRO A 68 6.95 22.72 -15.21
N ASP A 69 6.53 22.25 -16.38
CA ASP A 69 5.54 21.21 -16.57
C ASP A 69 6.05 19.94 -15.84
N GLU A 70 5.67 19.78 -14.56
CA GLU A 70 6.14 18.66 -13.74
C GLU A 70 5.40 17.42 -14.22
N PHE A 71 6.06 16.62 -15.05
CA PHE A 71 5.59 15.29 -15.41
C PHE A 71 6.33 14.25 -14.56
N ARG A 72 5.59 13.22 -14.14
CA ARG A 72 6.17 12.01 -13.56
C ARG A 72 5.69 10.80 -14.34
N CYS A 73 6.59 9.85 -14.56
CA CYS A 73 6.19 8.53 -15.01
C CYS A 73 5.50 7.83 -13.83
N VAL A 74 4.33 7.25 -14.05
CA VAL A 74 3.47 6.66 -13.00
C VAL A 74 2.86 5.38 -13.53
N PRO A 75 2.83 4.27 -12.78
CA PRO A 75 2.07 3.08 -13.15
C PRO A 75 0.58 3.41 -13.22
N VAL A 76 -0.04 3.21 -14.38
CA VAL A 76 -1.47 3.50 -14.60
C VAL A 76 -2.12 2.31 -15.28
N GLU A 77 -3.16 1.78 -14.64
CA GLU A 77 -3.96 0.69 -15.17
C GLU A 77 -5.10 1.26 -16.04
N GLY A 78 -5.16 0.86 -17.31
CA GLY A 78 -6.15 1.34 -18.28
C GLY A 78 -7.39 0.47 -18.41
N ASP A 79 -7.25 -0.84 -18.24
CA ASP A 79 -8.24 -1.83 -18.69
C ASP A 79 -8.99 -2.50 -17.55
N THR A 80 -8.44 -2.43 -16.33
CA THR A 80 -9.00 -3.12 -15.16
C THR A 80 -9.36 -2.13 -14.03
N ASP A 81 -10.52 -2.31 -13.41
CA ASP A 81 -10.96 -1.56 -12.22
C ASP A 81 -10.24 -1.99 -10.93
N LEU A 82 -10.52 -1.33 -9.79
CA LEU A 82 -9.83 -1.63 -8.53
C LEU A 82 -10.09 -3.07 -8.10
N SER A 83 -11.36 -3.50 -8.15
CA SER A 83 -11.70 -4.84 -7.70
C SER A 83 -11.21 -5.94 -8.66
N GLY A 84 -11.00 -5.62 -9.94
CA GLY A 84 -10.35 -6.47 -10.93
C GLY A 84 -8.84 -6.59 -10.71
N LEU A 85 -8.16 -5.50 -10.34
CA LEU A 85 -6.75 -5.54 -9.93
C LEU A 85 -6.56 -6.46 -8.72
N ALA A 86 -7.41 -6.31 -7.71
CA ALA A 86 -7.42 -7.18 -6.54
C ALA A 86 -7.70 -8.66 -6.92
N ALA A 87 -8.69 -8.89 -7.78
CA ALA A 87 -9.02 -10.23 -8.27
C ALA A 87 -7.85 -10.87 -9.04
N LYS A 88 -7.12 -10.12 -9.86
CA LYS A 88 -5.99 -10.61 -10.66
C LYS A 88 -4.91 -11.26 -9.80
N VAL A 89 -4.42 -10.55 -8.77
CA VAL A 89 -3.40 -11.08 -7.86
C VAL A 89 -3.92 -12.20 -6.96
N ALA A 90 -5.19 -12.11 -6.52
CA ALA A 90 -5.83 -13.17 -5.74
C ALA A 90 -5.99 -14.47 -6.54
N GLN A 91 -6.46 -14.39 -7.78
CA GLN A 91 -6.57 -15.51 -8.71
C GLN A 91 -5.22 -16.17 -8.96
N THR A 92 -4.16 -15.37 -9.08
CA THR A 92 -2.80 -15.86 -9.29
C THR A 92 -2.36 -16.77 -8.13
N ILE A 93 -2.55 -16.32 -6.89
CA ILE A 93 -2.24 -17.14 -5.71
C ILE A 93 -3.16 -18.37 -5.68
N CYS A 94 -4.47 -18.19 -5.81
CA CYS A 94 -5.44 -19.28 -5.71
C CYS A 94 -5.20 -20.38 -6.75
N ALA A 95 -4.91 -20.02 -8.00
CA ALA A 95 -4.65 -20.96 -9.09
C ALA A 95 -3.35 -21.75 -8.89
N ALA A 96 -2.36 -21.18 -8.20
CA ALA A 96 -1.10 -21.84 -7.92
C ALA A 96 -1.11 -22.68 -6.64
N ARG A 97 -2.19 -22.62 -5.84
CA ARG A 97 -2.32 -23.45 -4.62
C ARG A 97 -2.46 -24.92 -4.99
N PRO A 98 -1.76 -25.83 -4.28
CA PRO A 98 -1.99 -27.27 -4.42
C PRO A 98 -3.45 -27.63 -4.15
N ALA A 99 -4.00 -28.58 -4.90
CA ALA A 99 -5.40 -29.00 -4.77
C ALA A 99 -5.78 -29.55 -3.38
N ASN A 100 -4.78 -30.00 -2.61
CA ASN A 100 -4.92 -30.51 -1.25
C ASN A 100 -4.52 -29.49 -0.16
N ALA A 101 -4.22 -28.25 -0.53
CA ALA A 101 -3.94 -27.20 0.45
C ALA A 101 -5.20 -26.89 1.28
N ALA A 102 -5.01 -26.41 2.51
CA ALA A 102 -6.11 -25.96 3.35
C ALA A 102 -6.95 -24.89 2.62
N PRO A 103 -8.27 -24.80 2.84
CA PRO A 103 -9.05 -23.70 2.30
C PRO A 103 -8.54 -22.36 2.85
N ILE A 104 -8.75 -21.28 2.09
CA ILE A 104 -8.55 -19.93 2.63
C ILE A 104 -9.72 -19.63 3.56
N ASP A 105 -9.45 -19.36 4.83
CA ASP A 105 -10.46 -19.11 5.85
C ASP A 105 -10.88 -17.64 5.88
N ILE A 106 -9.94 -16.73 5.64
CA ILE A 106 -10.17 -15.28 5.60
C ILE A 106 -9.55 -14.67 4.35
N ALA A 107 -10.29 -13.77 3.70
CA ALA A 107 -9.78 -12.88 2.66
C ALA A 107 -9.85 -11.42 3.14
N MET A 108 -8.69 -10.80 3.40
CA MET A 108 -8.58 -9.40 3.82
C MET A 108 -8.22 -8.52 2.63
N PHE A 109 -8.96 -7.43 2.42
CA PHE A 109 -8.69 -6.45 1.37
C PHE A 109 -8.16 -5.12 1.92
N CYS A 110 -6.96 -4.73 1.47
CA CYS A 110 -6.31 -3.47 1.82
C CYS A 110 -6.45 -2.45 0.69
N HIS A 111 -7.01 -1.27 0.98
CA HIS A 111 -7.16 -0.21 -0.03
C HIS A 111 -7.40 1.17 0.59
N SER A 112 -7.14 2.22 -0.18
CA SER A 112 -7.51 3.59 0.19
C SER A 112 -8.26 4.33 -0.92
N SER A 113 -8.04 3.94 -2.17
CA SER A 113 -8.84 4.37 -3.31
C SER A 113 -10.27 3.82 -3.23
N LEU A 114 -11.18 4.51 -3.92
CA LEU A 114 -12.58 4.14 -3.98
C LEU A 114 -12.78 2.96 -4.94
N ASN A 115 -13.69 2.08 -4.54
CA ASN A 115 -14.19 1.04 -5.42
C ASN A 115 -15.04 1.65 -6.54
N GLU A 116 -15.00 1.07 -7.74
CA GLU A 116 -15.81 1.50 -8.89
C GLU A 116 -17.32 1.41 -8.63
N HIS A 117 -17.73 0.63 -7.64
CA HIS A 117 -19.12 0.43 -7.24
C HIS A 117 -19.31 0.61 -5.74
N MET A 118 -19.80 1.79 -5.32
CA MET A 118 -19.98 2.15 -3.90
C MET A 118 -20.88 1.20 -3.10
N SER A 119 -21.87 0.57 -3.74
CA SER A 119 -22.80 -0.36 -3.10
C SER A 119 -22.30 -1.80 -3.04
N THR A 120 -21.07 -2.06 -3.50
CA THR A 120 -20.47 -3.39 -3.53
C THR A 120 -19.15 -3.41 -2.78
N THR A 121 -18.72 -4.60 -2.37
CA THR A 121 -17.48 -4.79 -1.64
C THR A 121 -16.49 -5.64 -2.44
N THR A 122 -15.30 -5.09 -2.68
CA THR A 122 -14.17 -5.84 -3.26
C THR A 122 -13.80 -7.03 -2.40
N ALA A 123 -13.87 -6.93 -1.07
CA ALA A 123 -13.64 -8.09 -0.18
C ALA A 123 -14.68 -9.20 -0.42
N GLY A 124 -15.96 -8.84 -0.63
CA GLY A 124 -16.99 -9.82 -1.02
C GLY A 124 -16.73 -10.44 -2.40
N ARG A 125 -16.22 -9.67 -3.36
CA ARG A 125 -15.75 -10.21 -4.66
C ARG A 125 -14.59 -11.18 -4.47
N LEU A 126 -13.63 -10.88 -3.59
CA LEU A 126 -12.50 -11.78 -3.30
C LEU A 126 -12.95 -13.13 -2.75
N ARG A 127 -13.98 -13.18 -1.90
CA ARG A 127 -14.59 -14.45 -1.47
C ARG A 127 -15.06 -15.29 -2.67
N THR A 128 -15.64 -14.65 -3.69
CA THR A 128 -16.07 -15.34 -4.91
C THR A 128 -14.87 -15.85 -5.70
N VAL A 129 -13.78 -15.07 -5.77
CA VAL A 129 -12.52 -15.45 -6.42
C VAL A 129 -11.84 -16.65 -5.72
N VAL A 130 -11.85 -16.66 -4.39
CA VAL A 130 -11.31 -17.77 -3.58
C VAL A 130 -12.06 -19.08 -3.85
N GLY A 131 -13.36 -19.00 -4.13
CA GLY A 131 -14.18 -20.15 -4.55
C GLY A 131 -14.58 -21.11 -3.43
N THR A 132 -13.89 -21.09 -2.29
CA THR A 132 -14.30 -21.76 -1.05
C THR A 132 -14.97 -20.78 -0.08
N PRO A 133 -15.82 -21.24 0.85
CA PRO A 133 -16.32 -20.39 1.92
C PRO A 133 -15.15 -19.78 2.72
N CYS A 134 -15.09 -18.45 2.77
CA CYS A 134 -14.14 -17.70 3.57
C CYS A 134 -14.83 -16.44 4.13
N PHE A 135 -14.29 -15.88 5.20
CA PHE A 135 -14.72 -14.62 5.78
C PHE A 135 -14.06 -13.44 5.03
N PRO A 136 -14.83 -12.57 4.36
CA PRO A 136 -14.29 -11.38 3.71
C PRO A 136 -14.23 -10.21 4.70
N SER A 137 -13.10 -9.50 4.73
CA SER A 137 -12.94 -8.26 5.51
C SER A 137 -12.06 -7.26 4.77
N SER A 138 -12.03 -6.01 5.28
CA SER A 138 -11.19 -4.96 4.70
C SER A 138 -10.42 -4.20 5.79
N VAL A 139 -9.20 -3.79 5.44
CA VAL A 139 -8.38 -2.82 6.20
C VAL A 139 -8.17 -1.61 5.29
N SER A 140 -8.87 -0.52 5.57
CA SER A 140 -8.97 0.60 4.62
C SER A 140 -8.41 1.90 5.18
N GLN A 141 -8.12 2.85 4.29
CA GLN A 141 -7.79 4.25 4.65
C GLN A 141 -6.49 4.40 5.46
N GLN A 142 -5.53 3.50 5.28
CA GLN A 142 -4.18 3.63 5.84
C GLN A 142 -3.08 3.58 4.77
N GLN A 143 -3.44 3.52 3.47
CA GLN A 143 -2.53 3.44 2.32
C GLN A 143 -1.40 2.43 2.55
N GLY A 144 -0.13 2.82 2.36
CA GLY A 144 1.02 1.93 2.55
C GLY A 144 1.15 1.34 3.95
N ALA A 145 0.41 1.82 4.96
CA ALA A 145 0.37 1.20 6.28
C ALA A 145 -0.68 0.07 6.41
N SER A 146 -1.67 -0.02 5.51
CA SER A 146 -2.78 -1.00 5.60
C SER A 146 -2.30 -2.44 5.63
N THR A 147 -1.25 -2.78 4.88
CA THR A 147 -0.69 -4.14 4.83
C THR A 147 -0.10 -4.56 6.18
N PHE A 148 0.52 -3.64 6.93
CA PHE A 148 1.07 -3.97 8.26
C PHE A 148 -0.03 -4.20 9.30
N THR A 149 -1.12 -3.43 9.24
CA THR A 149 -2.31 -3.73 10.06
C THR A 149 -2.93 -5.07 9.68
N ALA A 150 -3.03 -5.39 8.39
CA ALA A 150 -3.56 -6.68 7.96
C ALA A 150 -2.68 -7.86 8.41
N LEU A 151 -1.35 -7.73 8.35
CA LEU A 151 -0.42 -8.73 8.87
C LEU A 151 -0.52 -8.90 10.39
N GLN A 152 -0.66 -7.79 11.13
CA GLN A 152 -0.89 -7.83 12.57
C GLN A 152 -2.20 -8.55 12.92
N LEU A 153 -3.28 -8.27 12.19
CA LEU A 153 -4.55 -8.95 12.37
C LEU A 153 -4.44 -10.43 12.00
N ALA A 154 -3.74 -10.77 10.92
CA ALA A 154 -3.55 -12.15 10.50
C ALA A 154 -2.80 -12.98 11.54
N ASP A 155 -1.69 -12.45 12.08
CA ASP A 155 -0.93 -13.13 13.14
C ASP A 155 -1.77 -13.29 14.41
N ASN A 156 -2.46 -12.24 14.86
CA ASN A 156 -3.34 -12.30 16.03
C ASN A 156 -4.49 -13.30 15.85
N LEU A 157 -5.10 -13.37 14.67
CA LEU A 157 -6.19 -14.32 14.37
C LEU A 157 -5.70 -15.76 14.32
N LEU A 158 -4.51 -16.01 13.73
CA LEU A 158 -3.89 -17.33 13.79
C LEU A 158 -3.54 -17.72 15.23
N ILE A 159 -3.16 -16.78 16.09
CA ILE A 159 -2.93 -17.09 17.51
C ILE A 159 -4.25 -17.39 18.24
N ALA A 160 -5.28 -16.56 18.05
CA ALA A 160 -6.52 -16.58 18.81
C ALA A 160 -7.48 -17.70 18.39
N GLU A 161 -7.55 -18.01 17.09
CA GLU A 161 -8.56 -18.92 16.50
C GLU A 161 -7.86 -20.16 15.91
N PRO A 162 -7.81 -21.30 16.64
CA PRO A 162 -7.09 -22.50 16.22
C PRO A 162 -7.60 -23.12 14.91
N GLU A 163 -8.85 -22.89 14.56
CA GLU A 163 -9.49 -23.38 13.33
C GLU A 163 -9.08 -22.59 12.08
N ILE A 164 -8.53 -21.38 12.24
CA ILE A 164 -8.04 -20.58 11.12
C ILE A 164 -6.64 -21.08 10.75
N HIS A 165 -6.42 -21.42 9.49
CA HIS A 165 -5.17 -21.97 8.98
C HIS A 165 -4.57 -21.11 7.88
N THR A 166 -5.39 -20.45 7.08
CA THR A 166 -4.94 -19.71 5.90
C THR A 166 -5.68 -18.40 5.74
N ILE A 167 -4.91 -17.31 5.63
CA ILE A 167 -5.41 -15.95 5.44
C ILE A 167 -4.80 -15.41 4.15
N LEU A 168 -5.65 -14.96 3.23
CA LEU A 168 -5.23 -14.24 2.03
C LEU A 168 -5.38 -12.74 2.28
N ILE A 169 -4.27 -12.01 2.26
CA ILE A 169 -4.25 -10.55 2.28
C ILE A 169 -4.07 -10.07 0.84
N VAL A 170 -4.97 -9.23 0.36
CA VAL A 170 -4.90 -8.62 -0.97
C VAL A 170 -4.90 -7.11 -0.80
N ALA A 171 -3.95 -6.42 -1.41
CA ALA A 171 -3.91 -4.97 -1.44
C ALA A 171 -4.00 -4.48 -2.88
N ALA A 172 -4.81 -3.46 -3.13
CA ALA A 172 -4.87 -2.83 -4.45
C ALA A 172 -5.14 -1.34 -4.32
N GLU A 173 -4.64 -0.59 -5.29
CA GLU A 173 -4.92 0.83 -5.45
C GLU A 173 -5.16 1.16 -6.92
N LYS A 174 -6.17 2.01 -7.16
CA LYS A 174 -6.47 2.56 -8.47
C LYS A 174 -6.94 4.00 -8.32
N TRP A 175 -6.12 4.94 -8.78
CA TRP A 175 -6.44 6.36 -8.74
C TRP A 175 -7.03 6.81 -10.07
N CYS A 176 -8.34 7.00 -10.11
CA CYS A 176 -9.04 7.45 -11.31
C CYS A 176 -9.65 8.84 -11.13
N PRO A 177 -9.84 9.60 -12.22
CA PRO A 177 -10.66 10.80 -12.20
C PRO A 177 -12.04 10.51 -11.55
N PRO A 178 -12.59 11.45 -10.75
CA PRO A 178 -12.14 12.83 -10.56
C PRO A 178 -11.06 13.02 -9.48
N PHE A 179 -10.52 11.95 -8.90
CA PHE A 179 -9.50 12.05 -7.85
C PHE A 179 -8.12 12.32 -8.44
N SER A 180 -7.46 13.36 -7.93
CA SER A 180 -6.08 13.68 -8.33
C SER A 180 -5.13 12.56 -7.87
N ARG A 181 -4.21 12.17 -8.77
CA ARG A 181 -3.04 11.33 -8.43
C ARG A 181 -1.96 12.11 -7.68
N TRP A 182 -1.97 13.43 -7.80
CA TRP A 182 -1.01 14.30 -7.15
C TRP A 182 -1.53 14.68 -5.78
N THR A 183 -0.70 14.46 -4.76
CA THR A 183 -0.94 14.96 -3.42
C THR A 183 -0.30 16.33 -3.22
N ASP A 184 -0.77 17.07 -2.22
CA ASP A 184 -0.21 18.38 -1.87
C ASP A 184 1.26 18.32 -1.43
N GLN A 185 1.73 17.14 -1.01
CA GLN A 185 3.13 16.88 -0.64
C GLN A 185 4.04 16.66 -1.85
N GLY A 186 3.51 16.72 -3.09
CA GLY A 186 4.26 16.44 -4.31
C GLY A 186 4.57 14.95 -4.50
N ILE A 187 3.82 14.07 -3.82
CA ILE A 187 3.86 12.63 -4.07
C ILE A 187 2.82 12.32 -5.14
N VAL A 188 3.21 11.51 -6.12
CA VAL A 188 2.31 11.05 -7.17
C VAL A 188 1.87 9.62 -6.90
N GLN A 189 0.60 9.31 -7.08
CA GLN A 189 0.01 8.02 -6.77
C GLN A 189 -0.18 7.16 -8.03
N GLY A 190 0.30 5.93 -7.95
CA GLY A 190 0.20 4.92 -9.00
C GLY A 190 -0.85 3.86 -8.70
N ASP A 191 -1.17 3.09 -9.73
CA ASP A 191 -2.04 1.93 -9.62
C ASP A 191 -1.19 0.67 -9.44
N ALA A 192 -1.62 -0.25 -8.59
CA ALA A 192 -0.96 -1.54 -8.39
C ALA A 192 -1.87 -2.51 -7.63
N ALA A 193 -1.48 -3.77 -7.61
CA ALA A 193 -2.01 -4.76 -6.69
C ALA A 193 -0.92 -5.71 -6.18
N GLY A 194 -1.12 -6.21 -4.97
CA GLY A 194 -0.32 -7.25 -4.36
C GLY A 194 -1.18 -8.20 -3.55
N ALA A 195 -0.72 -9.43 -3.37
CA ALA A 195 -1.33 -10.37 -2.45
C ALA A 195 -0.26 -11.13 -1.65
N ILE A 196 -0.57 -11.43 -0.40
CA ILE A 196 0.24 -12.24 0.53
C ILE A 196 -0.64 -13.39 1.01
N LEU A 197 -0.12 -14.60 0.91
CA LEU A 197 -0.70 -15.79 1.51
C LEU A 197 -0.01 -16.06 2.85
N VAL A 198 -0.77 -15.97 3.93
CA VAL A 198 -0.32 -16.23 5.29
C VAL A 198 -0.91 -17.55 5.78
N GLU A 199 -0.06 -18.47 6.22
CA GLU A 199 -0.45 -19.79 6.68
C GLU A 199 0.09 -20.04 8.09
N ARG A 200 -0.65 -20.84 8.87
CA ARG A 200 -0.18 -21.33 10.16
C ARG A 200 1.06 -22.20 9.99
N ALA A 201 2.10 -21.93 10.75
CA ALA A 201 3.33 -22.70 10.75
C ALA A 201 3.09 -24.17 11.14
N GLY A 202 3.43 -25.09 10.23
CA GLY A 202 3.56 -26.52 10.46
C GLY A 202 5.03 -26.97 10.41
N PRO A 203 5.31 -28.27 10.67
CA PRO A 203 6.67 -28.81 10.69
C PRO A 203 7.44 -28.67 9.37
N ALA A 204 6.71 -28.56 8.25
CA ALA A 204 7.26 -28.41 6.91
C ALA A 204 7.07 -26.99 6.33
N SER A 205 6.69 -26.01 7.15
CA SER A 205 6.48 -24.64 6.67
C SER A 205 7.78 -24.05 6.13
N TYR A 206 7.69 -23.51 4.93
CA TYR A 206 8.79 -22.90 4.18
C TYR A 206 8.33 -21.51 3.71
N GLY A 207 9.17 -20.49 3.86
CA GLY A 207 8.83 -19.11 3.57
C GLY A 207 9.35 -18.16 4.64
N MET A 208 8.62 -17.06 4.89
CA MET A 208 9.01 -16.05 5.88
C MET A 208 8.10 -16.09 7.09
N LEU A 209 8.67 -16.35 8.25
CA LEU A 209 7.97 -16.27 9.52
C LEU A 209 7.67 -14.80 9.85
N VAL A 210 6.44 -14.49 10.22
CA VAL A 210 6.08 -13.17 10.77
C VAL A 210 6.43 -13.19 12.26
N ILE A 211 7.42 -12.39 12.66
CA ILE A 211 7.81 -12.26 14.07
C ILE A 211 6.92 -11.24 14.77
N ASP A 212 6.66 -10.11 14.11
CA ASP A 212 5.86 -9.01 14.62
C ASP A 212 5.42 -8.11 13.47
N ALA A 213 4.22 -7.58 13.56
CA ALA A 213 3.69 -6.58 12.64
C ALA A 213 2.95 -5.52 13.45
N CYS A 214 3.14 -4.25 13.10
CA CYS A 214 2.34 -3.18 13.68
C CYS A 214 2.16 -2.01 12.72
N ALA A 215 1.06 -1.30 12.92
CA ALA A 215 0.86 0.02 12.35
C ALA A 215 0.36 0.96 13.45
N SER A 216 0.78 2.22 13.37
CA SER A 216 0.49 3.26 14.35
C SER A 216 -0.01 4.50 13.63
N ARG A 217 -1.03 5.14 14.21
CA ARG A 217 -1.50 6.44 13.74
C ARG A 217 -0.63 7.55 14.36
N LEU A 218 -0.33 8.56 13.57
CA LEU A 218 0.35 9.77 14.02
C LEU A 218 -0.58 10.63 14.89
N ASP A 219 -0.09 11.07 16.06
CA ASP A 219 -0.89 11.84 17.03
C ASP A 219 -1.43 13.17 16.47
N ARG A 220 -0.66 13.83 15.59
CA ARG A 220 -1.05 15.11 14.96
C ARG A 220 -2.34 15.01 14.15
N PHE A 221 -2.65 13.84 13.59
CA PHE A 221 -3.83 13.57 12.80
C PHE A 221 -5.11 13.39 13.62
N ARG A 222 -5.07 13.67 14.93
CA ARG A 222 -6.27 13.92 15.73
C ARG A 222 -6.84 15.32 15.47
N THR A 223 -6.07 16.21 14.82
CA THR A 223 -6.48 17.56 14.43
C THR A 223 -6.55 17.66 12.90
N HIS A 224 -7.59 18.30 12.35
CA HIS A 224 -7.90 18.38 10.90
C HIS A 224 -6.95 19.28 10.09
N THR A 225 -5.66 19.33 10.41
CA THR A 225 -4.72 20.20 9.71
C THR A 225 -4.32 19.57 8.37
N PRO A 226 -4.40 20.30 7.24
CA PRO A 226 -3.91 19.82 5.95
C PRO A 226 -2.43 19.49 6.00
N LEU A 227 -2.02 18.47 5.27
CA LEU A 227 -0.64 18.00 5.26
C LEU A 227 0.24 18.76 4.27
N SER A 228 1.43 19.10 4.73
CA SER A 228 2.51 19.72 3.96
C SER A 228 3.63 18.71 3.71
N SER A 229 4.42 18.90 2.65
CA SER A 229 5.66 18.13 2.44
C SER A 229 6.66 18.29 3.60
N GLN A 230 6.58 19.40 4.36
CA GLN A 230 7.41 19.66 5.55
C GLN A 230 7.06 18.74 6.74
N ASP A 231 5.93 18.06 6.68
CA ASP A 231 5.48 17.17 7.75
C ASP A 231 6.24 15.82 7.72
N ILE A 232 6.81 15.41 6.57
CA ILE A 232 7.62 14.18 6.43
C ILE A 232 8.75 14.10 7.47
N PRO A 233 9.70 15.05 7.53
CA PRO A 233 10.76 15.03 8.52
C PRO A 233 10.28 15.28 9.95
N THR A 234 9.16 15.99 10.13
CA THR A 234 8.69 16.43 11.45
C THR A 234 7.87 15.36 12.17
N ASP A 235 7.05 14.60 11.43
CA ASP A 235 6.06 13.68 12.01
C ASP A 235 6.31 12.22 11.63
N TRP A 236 6.47 11.91 10.34
CA TRP A 236 6.61 10.51 9.91
C TRP A 236 7.94 9.91 10.31
N VAL A 237 9.06 10.64 10.14
CA VAL A 237 10.39 10.13 10.51
C VAL A 237 10.46 9.78 12.00
N PRO A 238 10.11 10.65 12.96
CA PRO A 238 10.16 10.30 14.38
C PRO A 238 9.22 9.15 14.74
N ALA A 239 7.99 9.14 14.21
CA ALA A 239 7.03 8.09 14.53
C ALA A 239 7.45 6.72 13.99
N LEU A 240 8.03 6.69 12.78
CA LEU A 240 8.54 5.46 12.20
C LEU A 240 9.74 4.92 13.00
N ARG A 241 10.66 5.81 13.41
CA ARG A 241 11.77 5.44 14.31
C ARG A 241 11.27 4.84 15.62
N LEU A 242 10.33 5.51 16.28
CA LEU A 242 9.72 5.00 17.51
C LEU A 242 9.05 3.63 17.32
N THR A 243 8.35 3.45 16.20
CA THR A 243 7.65 2.19 15.87
C THR A 243 8.66 1.06 15.64
N ILE A 244 9.73 1.32 14.90
CA ILE A 244 10.82 0.36 14.65
C ILE A 244 11.55 0.04 15.95
N ASP A 245 11.96 1.04 16.73
CA ASP A 245 12.70 0.86 17.99
C ASP A 245 11.88 0.05 18.99
N ALA A 246 10.57 0.34 19.11
CA ALA A 246 9.68 -0.43 19.95
C ALA A 246 9.58 -1.90 19.52
N MET A 247 9.51 -2.17 18.20
CA MET A 247 9.50 -3.53 17.67
C MET A 247 10.82 -4.26 17.96
N LEU A 248 11.97 -3.65 17.66
CA LEU A 248 13.27 -4.25 17.93
C LEU A 248 13.45 -4.52 19.43
N LEU A 249 13.06 -3.58 20.28
CA LEU A 249 13.14 -3.73 21.74
C LEU A 249 12.26 -4.89 22.24
N ARG A 250 11.02 -5.05 21.74
CA ARG A 250 10.12 -6.15 22.11
C ARG A 250 10.74 -7.53 21.83
N HIS A 251 11.56 -7.63 20.79
CA HIS A 251 12.22 -8.87 20.38
C HIS A 251 13.69 -8.96 20.80
N ALA A 252 14.14 -8.06 21.68
CA ALA A 252 15.52 -7.98 22.16
C ALA A 252 16.56 -7.92 21.03
N LEU A 253 16.23 -7.21 19.95
CA LEU A 253 17.07 -7.01 18.77
C LEU A 253 17.73 -5.65 18.77
N GLN A 254 18.90 -5.59 18.14
CA GLN A 254 19.59 -4.37 17.75
C GLN A 254 19.46 -4.17 16.23
N PRO A 255 19.62 -2.94 15.71
CA PRO A 255 19.62 -2.70 14.27
C PRO A 255 20.63 -3.57 13.49
N ASN A 256 21.75 -3.93 14.13
CA ASN A 256 22.76 -4.79 13.52
C ASN A 256 22.32 -6.24 13.32
N ASP A 257 21.27 -6.67 14.01
CA ASP A 257 20.69 -8.01 13.87
C ASP A 257 19.79 -8.13 12.63
N LEU A 258 19.46 -7.01 11.98
CA LEU A 258 18.73 -6.98 10.71
C LEU A 258 19.70 -7.21 9.56
N GLY A 259 19.36 -8.17 8.69
CA GLY A 259 20.10 -8.44 7.46
C GLY A 259 19.59 -7.59 6.30
N THR A 260 18.26 -7.56 6.12
CA THR A 260 17.61 -6.85 5.02
C THR A 260 16.60 -5.84 5.55
N VAL A 261 16.59 -4.63 4.96
CA VAL A 261 15.58 -3.59 5.25
C VAL A 261 14.92 -3.20 3.94
N VAL A 262 13.60 -3.23 3.89
CA VAL A 262 12.78 -2.88 2.72
C VAL A 262 11.89 -1.70 3.08
N GLY A 263 12.09 -0.59 2.38
CA GLY A 263 11.34 0.65 2.56
C GLY A 263 10.15 0.77 1.63
N ALA A 264 9.49 1.92 1.69
CA ALA A 264 8.32 2.20 0.87
C ALA A 264 8.66 2.68 -0.54
N GLY A 265 9.89 3.16 -0.80
CA GLY A 265 10.31 3.67 -2.10
C GLY A 265 9.65 4.98 -2.53
N ILE A 266 8.94 5.66 -1.61
CA ILE A 266 8.11 6.85 -1.90
C ILE A 266 8.93 8.15 -1.84
N ASP A 267 9.72 8.31 -0.78
CA ASP A 267 10.45 9.55 -0.50
C ASP A 267 11.91 9.27 -0.11
N PRO A 268 12.91 9.78 -0.86
CA PRO A 268 14.32 9.52 -0.57
C PRO A 268 14.82 10.06 0.76
N GLN A 269 14.25 11.17 1.26
CA GLN A 269 14.69 11.74 2.54
C GLN A 269 14.22 10.86 3.69
N LEU A 270 13.01 10.30 3.59
CA LEU A 270 12.50 9.31 4.53
C LEU A 270 13.35 8.04 4.50
N GLU A 271 13.64 7.51 3.30
CA GLU A 271 14.52 6.35 3.12
C GLU A 271 15.89 6.58 3.76
N GLU A 272 16.53 7.72 3.48
CA GLU A 272 17.83 8.07 4.05
C GLU A 272 17.78 8.22 5.57
N ALA A 273 16.71 8.81 6.11
CA ALA A 273 16.53 8.98 7.55
C ALA A 273 16.42 7.63 8.27
N VAL A 274 15.69 6.67 7.69
CA VAL A 274 15.58 5.30 8.23
C VAL A 274 16.89 4.54 8.08
N CYS A 275 17.57 4.63 6.93
CA CYS A 275 18.89 4.05 6.71
C CYS A 275 19.90 4.52 7.77
N ARG A 276 19.95 5.84 8.00
CA ARG A 276 20.82 6.46 9.00
C ARG A 276 20.47 6.00 10.42
N HIS A 277 19.18 5.86 10.73
CA HIS A 277 18.72 5.36 12.02
C HIS A 277 19.16 3.93 12.29
N LEU A 278 19.03 3.05 11.29
CA LEU A 278 19.36 1.64 11.42
C LEU A 278 20.85 1.34 11.20
N SER A 279 21.64 2.33 10.75
CA SER A 279 23.01 2.11 10.26
C SER A 279 23.08 0.98 9.23
N ARG A 280 22.07 0.95 8.34
CA ARG A 280 21.84 -0.06 7.32
C ARG A 280 21.41 0.62 6.02
N ARG A 281 21.60 -0.06 4.90
CA ARG A 281 21.03 0.38 3.61
C ARG A 281 19.67 -0.29 3.45
N VAL A 282 18.69 0.48 3.00
CA VAL A 282 17.45 -0.08 2.48
C VAL A 282 17.73 -0.64 1.09
N VAL A 283 17.06 -1.72 0.72
CA VAL A 283 17.09 -2.24 -0.64
C VAL A 283 16.47 -1.20 -1.58
N GLU A 284 17.30 -0.60 -2.44
CA GLU A 284 16.87 0.39 -3.42
C GLU A 284 16.49 -0.29 -4.74
N PHE A 285 15.41 0.17 -5.37
CA PHE A 285 14.96 -0.27 -6.69
C PHE A 285 15.09 0.88 -7.70
N PRO A 286 16.27 1.02 -8.36
CA PRO A 286 16.58 2.20 -9.18
C PRO A 286 15.70 2.36 -10.43
N GLU A 287 15.03 1.30 -10.88
CA GLU A 287 14.24 1.30 -12.13
C GLU A 287 12.79 1.73 -11.96
N ARG A 288 12.30 1.95 -10.73
CA ARG A 288 10.91 2.32 -10.52
C ARG A 288 10.69 3.82 -10.48
N CYS A 289 9.67 4.21 -11.22
CA CYS A 289 9.01 5.48 -11.07
C CYS A 289 8.62 5.68 -9.61
N ARG A 290 9.10 6.76 -8.98
CA ARG A 290 8.79 7.14 -7.59
C ARG A 290 7.33 7.58 -7.45
N ALA A 291 6.43 6.64 -7.64
CA ALA A 291 5.00 6.77 -7.45
C ALA A 291 4.58 5.92 -6.26
N HIS A 292 3.74 6.48 -5.39
CA HIS A 292 3.20 5.74 -4.26
C HIS A 292 2.08 4.82 -4.73
N LEU A 293 2.26 3.52 -4.52
CA LEU A 293 1.33 2.45 -4.88
C LEU A 293 0.28 2.18 -3.79
N GLY A 294 0.15 3.11 -2.83
CA GLY A 294 -0.74 3.05 -1.66
C GLY A 294 -0.65 1.71 -0.93
N ALA A 295 -1.80 1.05 -0.68
CA ALA A 295 -1.84 -0.21 0.07
C ALA A 295 -1.01 -1.34 -0.56
N ALA A 296 -0.84 -1.37 -1.88
CA ALA A 296 -0.07 -2.41 -2.56
C ALA A 296 1.45 -2.26 -2.36
N GLU A 297 1.92 -1.07 -1.97
CA GLU A 297 3.35 -0.73 -1.86
C GLU A 297 4.16 -1.75 -1.07
N PRO A 298 3.83 -2.10 0.20
CA PRO A 298 4.70 -2.98 0.98
C PRO A 298 4.81 -4.40 0.39
N ILE A 299 3.74 -4.90 -0.22
CA ILE A 299 3.73 -6.23 -0.85
C ILE A 299 4.61 -6.21 -2.09
N VAL A 300 4.46 -5.17 -2.88
CA VAL A 300 5.20 -4.97 -4.13
C VAL A 300 6.71 -4.81 -3.84
N GLN A 301 7.09 -3.94 -2.90
CA GLN A 301 8.49 -3.73 -2.50
C GLN A 301 9.12 -5.00 -1.91
N LEU A 302 8.38 -5.74 -1.09
CA LEU A 302 8.84 -7.01 -0.54
C LEU A 302 9.04 -8.06 -1.65
N ALA A 303 8.12 -8.17 -2.61
CA ALA A 303 8.26 -9.08 -3.73
C ALA A 303 9.50 -8.76 -4.58
N ASP A 304 9.85 -7.48 -4.73
CA ASP A 304 11.06 -7.07 -5.45
C ASP A 304 12.35 -7.32 -4.69
N ALA A 305 12.33 -7.12 -3.38
CA ALA A 305 13.48 -7.43 -2.52
C ALA A 305 13.78 -8.93 -2.60
N LEU A 306 12.73 -9.76 -2.50
CA LEU A 306 12.85 -11.21 -2.61
C LEU A 306 13.27 -11.68 -4.01
N GLU A 307 13.04 -10.88 -5.06
CA GLU A 307 13.51 -11.21 -6.40
C GLU A 307 14.98 -10.88 -6.61
N SER A 308 15.38 -9.71 -6.15
CA SER A 308 16.71 -9.15 -6.40
C SER A 308 17.77 -9.63 -5.41
N HIS A 309 17.37 -10.16 -4.25
CA HIS A 309 18.27 -10.59 -3.19
C HIS A 309 17.95 -12.02 -2.76
N ASP A 310 18.99 -12.84 -2.66
CA ASP A 310 18.91 -14.12 -1.96
C ASP A 310 18.90 -13.86 -0.45
N LEU A 311 17.88 -14.38 0.23
CA LEU A 311 17.81 -14.32 1.69
C LEU A 311 18.45 -15.56 2.30
N PRO A 312 19.56 -15.44 3.06
CA PRO A 312 20.08 -16.53 3.85
C PRO A 312 19.02 -17.05 4.83
N VAL A 313 19.11 -18.31 5.23
CA VAL A 313 18.22 -18.90 6.24
C VAL A 313 18.45 -18.22 7.58
N ARG A 314 17.35 -17.90 8.28
CA ARG A 314 17.27 -17.14 9.54
C ARG A 314 17.77 -15.70 9.43
N GLU A 315 17.72 -15.13 8.23
CA GLU A 315 17.90 -13.70 8.07
C GLU A 315 16.66 -12.96 8.59
N ARG A 316 16.90 -11.88 9.33
CA ARG A 316 15.84 -10.98 9.80
C ARG A 316 15.64 -9.87 8.79
N ILE A 317 14.39 -9.73 8.35
CA ILE A 317 13.97 -8.72 7.37
C ILE A 317 13.02 -7.75 8.06
N LEU A 318 13.31 -6.45 7.96
CA LEU A 318 12.41 -5.39 8.39
C LEU A 318 11.79 -4.74 7.15
N THR A 319 10.47 -4.80 7.02
CA THR A 319 9.72 -3.96 6.08
C THR A 319 9.12 -2.78 6.82
N TRP A 320 9.01 -1.64 6.17
CA TRP A 320 8.30 -0.49 6.70
C TRP A 320 7.63 0.33 5.61
N GLY A 321 6.64 1.13 6.02
CA GLY A 321 5.97 2.04 5.13
C GLY A 321 5.13 3.07 5.84
N ILE A 322 4.55 3.96 5.04
CA ILE A 322 3.73 5.07 5.51
C ILE A 322 2.40 5.09 4.79
N GLY A 323 1.38 5.57 5.49
CA GLY A 323 0.16 6.05 4.89
C GLY A 323 0.13 7.57 4.94
N LEU A 324 -0.15 8.21 3.82
CA LEU A 324 -0.23 9.68 3.76
C LEU A 324 -1.40 10.21 4.61
N GLY A 325 -2.37 9.37 4.97
CA GLY A 325 -3.43 9.70 5.95
C GLY A 325 -2.97 9.76 7.42
N GLY A 326 -1.65 9.70 7.68
CA GLY A 326 -1.09 9.82 9.02
C GLY A 326 -0.86 8.50 9.72
N PHE A 327 -0.35 7.51 8.99
CA PHE A 327 -0.01 6.21 9.52
C PHE A 327 1.44 5.86 9.20
N VAL A 328 2.07 5.11 10.10
CA VAL A 328 3.35 4.43 9.89
C VAL A 328 3.14 2.96 10.22
N GLY A 329 3.90 2.07 9.60
CA GLY A 329 3.89 0.67 10.01
C GLY A 329 5.17 -0.04 9.62
N CYS A 330 5.39 -1.17 10.27
CA CYS A 330 6.50 -2.06 9.96
C CYS A 330 6.14 -3.51 10.26
N THR A 331 6.91 -4.42 9.69
CA THR A 331 6.84 -5.85 10.00
C THR A 331 8.23 -6.44 10.01
N LEU A 332 8.50 -7.24 11.03
CA LEU A 332 9.71 -8.01 11.21
C LEU A 332 9.45 -9.46 10.80
N PHE A 333 10.30 -9.97 9.92
CA PHE A 333 10.25 -11.35 9.44
C PHE A 333 11.54 -12.09 9.77
N GLU A 334 11.47 -13.41 9.78
CA GLU A 334 12.62 -14.30 9.72
C GLU A 334 12.48 -15.27 8.55
N SER A 335 13.49 -15.36 7.69
CA SER A 335 13.48 -16.28 6.55
C SER A 335 13.73 -17.73 7.00
N TYR A 336 12.84 -18.64 6.64
CA TYR A 336 13.07 -20.09 6.70
C TYR A 336 13.12 -20.71 5.30
N GLY A 337 13.02 -19.86 4.28
CA GLY A 337 12.93 -20.20 2.89
C GLY A 337 12.41 -19.01 2.10
N ARG A 338 12.42 -19.14 0.78
CA ARG A 338 11.84 -18.15 -0.11
C ARG A 338 10.36 -18.48 -0.34
N PRO A 339 9.41 -17.57 -0.04
CA PRO A 339 8.03 -17.73 -0.46
C PRO A 339 7.93 -17.88 -1.97
N LEU A 340 6.87 -18.54 -2.45
CA LEU A 340 6.58 -18.58 -3.88
C LEU A 340 6.25 -17.17 -4.36
N LEU A 341 6.92 -16.70 -5.42
CA LEU A 341 6.72 -15.37 -5.97
C LEU A 341 6.03 -15.47 -7.33
N TYR A 342 4.93 -14.74 -7.47
CA TYR A 342 4.20 -14.63 -8.73
C TYR A 342 4.14 -13.18 -9.19
N ARG A 343 4.65 -12.91 -10.39
CA ARG A 343 4.51 -11.59 -11.01
C ARG A 343 3.60 -11.67 -12.19
N ASN A 344 2.57 -10.84 -12.16
CA ASN A 344 1.70 -10.69 -13.31
C ASN A 344 2.34 -9.70 -14.29
N PRO A 345 2.47 -10.06 -15.58
CA PRO A 345 2.95 -9.12 -16.58
C PRO A 345 1.93 -7.99 -16.79
N PRO A 346 2.42 -6.77 -17.09
CA PRO A 346 1.61 -5.58 -17.38
C PRO A 346 0.88 -5.63 -18.72
#